data_AF-A0A953XYF3-F1
#
_entry.id   AF-A0A953XYF3-F1
#
_cell.length_a   1.000
_cell.length_b   1.000
_cell.length_c   1.000
_cell.angle_alpha   90.00
_cell.angle_beta   90.00
_cell.angle_gamma   90.00
#
_symmetry.space_group_name_H-M   'P 1'
#
loop_
_entity.id
_entity.type
_entity.pdbx_description
1 polymer ?
#
loop_
_entity_poly.entity_id
_entity_poly.type
_entity_poly.pdbx_seq_one_letter_code
_entity_poly.pdbx_strand_id
1 'polypeptide(L)'
;RAVASELAIDAEYLQESVFEPFVLGCIDRAQGSGLVVSGFKGVYSDVLQAWDDDARLAKALLNVCDYHCSNISDNRRGRYAEFTKPPFDLLPCELMLVNRLRKDTGRAPLEFSHPLTDTLGPIPGDASPQSHPVLGELRAAWERFWS
;
A
#
# COMPACT_ATOMS: atom_id res chain seq x y z
N ARG A 1 5.13 -38.21 -8.66
CA ARG A 1 5.98 -37.00 -8.49
C ARG A 1 5.47 -35.94 -9.44
N ALA A 2 4.67 -35.01 -8.93
CA ALA A 2 4.37 -33.71 -9.52
C ALA A 2 3.81 -32.86 -8.38
N VAL A 3 4.69 -32.09 -7.72
CA VAL A 3 4.34 -31.10 -6.70
C VAL A 3 4.94 -29.80 -7.21
N ALA A 4 4.10 -28.95 -7.80
CA ALA A 4 4.27 -27.51 -7.96
C ALA A 4 3.20 -26.99 -8.94
N SER A 5 2.13 -26.36 -8.44
CA SER A 5 1.58 -25.10 -8.99
C SER A 5 0.36 -24.55 -8.21
N GLU A 6 0.16 -24.86 -6.93
CA GLU A 6 -0.94 -24.27 -6.14
C GLU A 6 -0.60 -22.90 -5.51
N LEU A 7 0.61 -22.37 -5.75
CA LEU A 7 1.10 -21.13 -5.12
C LEU A 7 1.72 -20.13 -6.12
N ALA A 8 1.52 -20.31 -7.42
CA ALA A 8 1.94 -19.29 -8.38
C ALA A 8 0.90 -18.16 -8.36
N ILE A 9 1.27 -17.01 -7.80
CA ILE A 9 0.47 -15.79 -7.94
C ILE A 9 0.26 -15.56 -9.45
N ASP A 10 -1.00 -15.36 -9.85
CA ASP A 10 -1.37 -15.15 -11.24
C ASP A 10 -0.59 -13.96 -11.83
N ALA A 11 0.08 -14.18 -12.96
CA ALA A 11 0.88 -13.16 -13.61
C ALA A 11 0.04 -11.98 -14.10
N GLU A 12 -1.20 -12.23 -14.52
CA GLU A 12 -2.13 -11.16 -14.91
C GLU A 12 -2.56 -10.34 -13.68
N TYR A 13 -2.73 -11.00 -12.53
CA TYR A 13 -3.00 -10.32 -11.26
C TYR A 13 -1.84 -9.40 -10.85
N LEU A 14 -0.59 -9.89 -10.90
CA LEU A 14 0.59 -9.10 -10.51
C LEU A 14 0.85 -7.89 -11.42
N GLN A 15 0.42 -7.94 -12.68
CA GLN A 15 0.50 -6.80 -13.60
C GLN A 15 -0.50 -5.69 -13.26
N GLU A 16 -1.65 -6.05 -12.70
CA GLU A 16 -2.71 -5.11 -12.32
C GLU A 16 -2.63 -4.68 -10.84
N SER A 17 -1.80 -5.35 -10.04
CA SER A 17 -1.71 -5.10 -8.61
C SER A 17 -1.08 -3.75 -8.28
N VAL A 18 -1.71 -3.05 -7.34
CA VAL A 18 -1.30 -1.73 -6.85
C VAL A 18 -0.68 -1.82 -5.45
N PHE A 19 -1.01 -2.87 -4.69
CA PHE A 19 -0.58 -3.07 -3.31
C PHE A 19 0.92 -3.31 -3.15
N GLU A 20 1.49 -4.34 -3.78
CA GLU A 20 2.92 -4.65 -3.64
C GLU A 20 3.83 -3.47 -4.05
N PRO A 21 3.63 -2.78 -5.21
CA PRO A 21 4.47 -1.64 -5.55
C PRO A 21 4.26 -0.46 -4.60
N PHE A 22 3.06 -0.28 -4.04
CA PHE A 22 2.81 0.75 -3.02
C PHE A 22 3.59 0.47 -1.72
N VAL A 23 3.52 -0.75 -1.20
CA VAL A 23 4.20 -1.16 0.04
C VAL A 23 5.71 -1.01 -0.11
N LEU A 24 6.27 -1.52 -1.21
CA LEU A 24 7.71 -1.41 -1.49
C LEU A 24 8.14 0.05 -1.64
N GLY A 25 7.34 0.87 -2.33
CA GLY A 25 7.58 2.31 -2.47
C GLY A 25 7.57 3.06 -1.13
N CYS A 26 6.65 2.71 -0.21
CA CYS A 26 6.61 3.29 1.13
C CYS A 26 7.87 2.95 1.93
N ILE A 27 8.35 1.70 1.85
CA ILE A 27 9.58 1.27 2.51
C ILE A 27 10.79 2.00 1.93
N ASP A 28 10.89 2.08 0.60
CA ASP A 28 11.98 2.78 -0.08
C ASP A 28 12.04 4.24 0.36
N ARG A 29 10.88 4.91 0.40
CA ARG A 29 10.77 6.29 0.90
C ARG A 29 11.16 6.42 2.37
N ALA A 30 10.74 5.49 3.23
CA ALA A 30 11.12 5.48 4.64
C ALA A 30 12.64 5.28 4.83
N GLN A 31 13.30 4.55 3.94
CA GLN A 31 14.75 4.30 3.96
C GLN A 31 15.56 5.40 3.26
N GLY A 32 14.93 6.41 2.67
CA GLY A 32 15.59 7.45 1.88
C GLY A 32 16.01 7.01 0.48
N SER A 33 15.55 5.84 0.02
CA SER A 33 15.71 5.38 -1.35
C SER A 33 14.73 6.14 -2.26
N GLY A 34 15.25 6.87 -3.24
CA GLY A 34 14.45 7.65 -4.21
C GLY A 34 13.74 6.83 -5.28
N LEU A 35 13.65 5.50 -5.11
CA LEU A 35 13.07 4.58 -6.08
C LEU A 35 11.54 4.73 -6.04
N VAL A 36 11.01 5.49 -7.00
CA VAL A 36 9.59 5.43 -7.35
C VAL A 36 9.51 4.44 -8.51
N VAL A 37 8.76 3.35 -8.32
CA VAL A 37 8.52 2.36 -9.38
C VAL A 37 8.01 3.10 -10.62
N SER A 38 8.81 3.13 -11.69
CA SER A 38 8.45 3.82 -12.93
C SER A 38 7.16 3.19 -13.50
N GLY A 39 6.14 4.00 -13.75
CA GLY A 39 4.85 3.52 -14.24
C GLY A 39 3.79 3.29 -13.16
N PHE A 40 4.14 3.40 -11.87
CA PHE A 40 3.17 3.42 -10.78
C PHE A 40 2.33 4.70 -10.85
N LYS A 41 1.01 4.56 -11.00
CA LYS A 41 0.05 5.65 -11.26
C LYS A 41 -1.16 5.51 -10.34
N GLY A 42 -1.96 6.57 -10.25
CA GLY A 42 -3.19 6.59 -9.48
C GLY A 42 -2.99 7.15 -8.07
N VAL A 43 -4.03 7.05 -7.25
CA VAL A 43 -4.12 7.73 -5.94
C VAL A 43 -3.00 7.34 -4.98
N TYR A 44 -2.48 6.12 -5.08
CA TYR A 44 -1.35 5.65 -4.27
C TYR A 44 -0.01 6.25 -4.68
N SER A 45 0.16 6.64 -5.94
CA SER A 45 1.40 7.29 -6.40
C SER A 45 1.54 8.70 -5.80
N ASP A 46 0.42 9.38 -5.55
CA ASP A 46 0.41 10.71 -4.92
C ASP A 46 0.93 10.66 -3.48
N VAL A 47 0.65 9.57 -2.75
CA VAL A 47 1.17 9.33 -1.39
C VAL A 47 2.71 9.26 -1.42
N LEU A 48 3.29 8.49 -2.35
CA LEU A 48 4.74 8.37 -2.48
C LEU A 48 5.39 9.69 -2.90
N GLN A 49 4.74 10.47 -3.77
CA GLN A 49 5.24 11.78 -4.21
C GLN A 49 5.15 12.85 -3.12
N ALA A 50 4.19 12.73 -2.21
CA ALA A 50 3.98 13.65 -1.11
C ALA A 50 4.75 13.29 0.16
N TRP A 51 5.54 12.20 0.17
CA TRP A 51 6.15 11.61 1.37
C TRP A 51 6.83 12.60 2.33
N ASP A 52 7.52 13.60 1.77
CA ASP A 52 8.31 14.57 2.51
C ASP A 52 7.57 15.88 2.85
N ASP A 53 6.29 16.00 2.47
CA ASP A 53 5.42 17.14 2.75
C ASP A 53 4.18 16.67 3.50
N ASP A 54 4.15 16.93 4.81
CA ASP A 54 3.10 16.40 5.70
C ASP A 54 1.69 16.86 5.30
N ALA A 55 1.53 18.09 4.82
CA ALA A 55 0.23 18.61 4.40
C ALA A 55 -0.23 17.94 3.10
N ARG A 56 0.68 17.76 2.13
CA ARG A 56 0.38 17.04 0.90
C ARG A 56 0.15 15.56 1.15
N LEU A 57 0.89 14.95 2.08
CA LEU A 57 0.77 13.54 2.40
C LEU A 57 -0.56 13.25 3.09
N ALA A 58 -0.98 14.06 4.05
CA ALA A 58 -2.30 13.96 4.68
C ALA A 58 -3.42 14.06 3.63
N LYS A 59 -3.31 15.00 2.69
CA LYS A 59 -4.26 15.13 1.58
C LYS A 59 -4.27 13.90 0.65
N ALA A 60 -3.10 13.36 0.32
CA ALA A 60 -2.99 12.15 -0.50
C ALA A 60 -3.63 10.94 0.19
N LEU A 61 -3.42 10.78 1.49
CA LEU A 61 -4.04 9.70 2.28
C LEU A 61 -5.57 9.85 2.36
N LEU A 62 -6.09 11.08 2.49
CA LEU A 62 -7.52 11.35 2.38
C LEU A 62 -8.08 10.96 1.01
N ASN A 63 -7.38 11.29 -0.08
CA ASN A 63 -7.79 10.89 -1.43
C ASN A 63 -7.83 9.37 -1.61
N VAL A 64 -6.90 8.62 -0.99
CA VAL A 64 -6.96 7.14 -0.97
C VAL A 64 -8.23 6.69 -0.25
N CYS A 65 -8.55 7.26 0.90
CA CYS A 65 -9.78 6.93 1.63
C CYS A 65 -11.05 7.18 0.78
N ASP A 66 -11.13 8.35 0.14
CA ASP A 66 -12.25 8.72 -0.74
C ASP A 66 -12.35 7.80 -1.98
N TYR A 67 -11.20 7.45 -2.58
CA TYR A 67 -11.13 6.53 -3.70
C TYR A 67 -11.76 5.19 -3.35
N HIS A 68 -11.40 4.62 -2.22
CA HIS A 68 -11.97 3.36 -1.79
C HIS A 68 -13.44 3.47 -1.39
N CYS A 69 -13.86 4.53 -0.69
CA CYS A 69 -15.28 4.78 -0.43
C CYS A 69 -16.11 4.86 -1.72
N SER A 70 -15.52 5.40 -2.79
CA SER A 70 -16.18 5.48 -4.10
C SER A 70 -16.32 4.12 -4.78
N ASN A 71 -15.37 3.21 -4.54
CA ASN A 71 -15.29 1.89 -5.17
C ASN A 71 -15.91 0.74 -4.34
N ILE A 72 -16.11 0.92 -3.02
CA ILE A 72 -16.77 -0.07 -2.16
C ILE A 72 -18.29 -0.15 -2.40
N SER A 73 -18.90 0.96 -2.84
CA SER A 73 -20.31 0.98 -3.19
C SER A 73 -20.53 0.34 -4.56
N ASP A 74 -21.43 -0.64 -4.66
CA ASP A 74 -21.75 -1.33 -5.92
C ASP A 74 -22.55 -0.42 -6.87
N ASN A 75 -21.88 0.57 -7.44
CA ASN A 75 -22.46 1.57 -8.33
C ASN A 75 -22.27 1.22 -9.83
N ARG A 76 -22.09 -0.06 -10.15
CA ARG A 76 -22.05 -0.65 -11.52
C ARG A 76 -21.03 -0.04 -12.49
N ARG A 77 -20.09 0.78 -12.02
CA ARG A 77 -18.94 1.22 -12.82
C ARG A 77 -17.91 0.11 -12.81
N GLY A 78 -17.20 -0.09 -13.92
CA GLY A 78 -16.16 -1.12 -14.04
C GLY A 78 -15.24 -1.04 -12.82
N ARG A 79 -15.10 -2.16 -12.12
CA ARG A 79 -14.39 -2.22 -10.84
C ARG A 79 -12.92 -2.55 -11.11
N TYR A 80 -12.03 -1.84 -10.43
CA TYR A 80 -10.59 -2.08 -10.55
C TYR A 80 -10.18 -3.43 -9.94
N ALA A 81 -9.00 -3.92 -10.33
CA ALA A 81 -8.52 -5.25 -9.95
C ALA A 81 -8.42 -5.41 -8.44
N GLU A 82 -7.93 -4.39 -7.75
CA GLU A 82 -7.78 -4.33 -6.29
C GLU A 82 -9.10 -4.49 -5.50
N PHE A 83 -10.25 -4.27 -6.15
CA PHE A 83 -11.58 -4.41 -5.54
C PHE A 83 -12.33 -5.67 -6.00
N THR A 84 -11.77 -6.44 -6.94
CA THR A 84 -12.47 -7.57 -7.58
C THR A 84 -11.71 -8.87 -7.61
N LYS A 85 -10.38 -8.83 -7.45
CA LYS A 85 -9.52 -10.01 -7.46
C LYS A 85 -8.85 -10.14 -6.09
N PRO A 86 -8.89 -11.34 -5.47
CA PRO A 86 -8.15 -11.59 -4.24
C PRO A 86 -6.63 -11.71 -4.50
N PRO A 87 -5.78 -11.37 -3.51
CA PRO A 87 -6.14 -10.71 -2.25
C PRO A 87 -6.59 -9.25 -2.48
N PHE A 88 -7.78 -8.90 -1.97
CA PHE A 88 -8.31 -7.53 -2.11
C PHE A 88 -7.41 -6.54 -1.36
N ASP A 89 -7.23 -5.34 -1.91
CA ASP A 89 -6.43 -4.30 -1.24
C ASP A 89 -7.16 -3.83 0.03
N LEU A 90 -6.50 -4.01 1.18
CA LEU A 90 -7.06 -3.71 2.49
C LEU A 90 -6.67 -2.29 2.91
N LEU A 91 -7.54 -1.35 2.54
CA LEU A 91 -7.62 0.07 2.93
C LEU A 91 -7.15 0.45 4.35
N PRO A 92 -7.34 -0.37 5.42
CA PRO A 92 -6.77 -0.07 6.74
C PRO A 92 -5.24 -0.20 6.78
N CYS A 93 -4.71 -1.24 6.15
CA CYS A 93 -3.32 -1.66 6.30
C CYS A 93 -2.34 -0.67 5.65
N GLU A 94 -2.74 -0.09 4.53
CA GLU A 94 -1.94 0.86 3.74
C GLU A 94 -1.73 2.18 4.50
N LEU A 95 -2.79 2.70 5.10
CA LEU A 95 -2.74 3.92 5.93
C LEU A 95 -1.94 3.68 7.21
N MET A 96 -2.18 2.52 7.85
CA MET A 96 -1.45 2.10 9.05
C MET A 96 0.04 1.94 8.75
N LEU A 97 0.41 1.38 7.60
CA LEU A 97 1.79 1.23 7.17
C LEU A 97 2.50 2.57 7.04
N VAL A 98 1.88 3.57 6.40
CA VAL A 98 2.48 4.91 6.24
C VAL A 98 2.74 5.55 7.61
N ASN A 99 1.70 5.60 8.47
CA ASN A 99 1.86 6.20 9.80
C ASN A 99 2.86 5.43 10.68
N ARG A 100 2.93 4.11 10.52
CA ARG A 100 3.92 3.28 11.20
C ARG A 100 5.34 3.60 10.76
N LEU A 101 5.60 3.60 9.45
CA LEU A 101 6.92 3.90 8.88
C LEU A 101 7.39 5.32 9.24
N ARG A 102 6.46 6.28 9.31
CA ARG A 102 6.76 7.63 9.82
C ARG A 102 7.23 7.59 11.27
N LYS A 103 6.50 6.90 12.16
CA LYS A 103 6.93 6.73 13.57
C LYS A 103 8.31 6.09 13.67
N ASP A 104 8.59 5.03 12.89
CA ASP A 104 9.89 4.34 12.91
C ASP A 104 11.04 5.19 12.34
N THR A 105 10.73 6.21 11.53
CA THR A 105 11.71 7.18 10.99
C THR A 105 11.76 8.48 11.80
N GLY A 106 11.15 8.50 13.00
CA GLY A 106 11.17 9.65 13.91
C GLY A 106 10.24 10.79 13.50
N ARG A 107 9.36 10.59 12.52
CA ARG A 107 8.33 11.56 12.12
C ARG A 107 7.03 11.31 12.89
N ALA A 108 6.33 12.39 13.19
CA ALA A 108 5.01 12.28 13.80
C ALA A 108 4.03 11.56 12.84
N PRO A 109 3.12 10.72 13.38
CA PRO A 109 1.97 10.23 12.62
C PRO A 109 1.16 11.40 12.07
N LEU A 110 0.53 11.21 10.92
CA LEU A 110 -0.39 12.21 10.38
C LEU A 110 -1.75 12.06 11.04
N GLU A 111 -2.31 13.18 11.47
CA GLU A 111 -3.68 13.26 11.93
C GLU A 111 -4.59 13.76 10.81
N PHE A 112 -5.56 12.95 10.43
CA PHE A 112 -6.64 13.32 9.53
C PHE A 112 -7.89 12.51 9.92
N SER A 113 -9.06 13.13 9.82
CA SER A 113 -10.35 12.48 10.10
C SER A 113 -10.99 12.06 8.78
N HIS A 114 -11.41 10.80 8.74
CA HIS A 114 -12.15 10.21 7.64
C HIS A 114 -13.02 9.07 8.20
N PRO A 115 -14.26 8.85 7.72
CA PRO A 115 -15.14 7.79 8.24
C PRO A 115 -14.46 6.42 8.37
N LEU A 116 -13.59 6.07 7.42
CA LEU A 116 -12.83 4.82 7.44
C LEU A 116 -11.76 4.77 8.53
N THR A 117 -11.01 5.84 8.77
CA THR A 117 -9.98 5.86 9.83
C THR A 117 -10.60 6.00 11.22
N ASP A 118 -11.68 6.76 11.33
CA ASP A 118 -12.41 6.96 12.59
C ASP A 118 -13.06 5.66 13.07
N THR A 119 -13.45 4.77 12.14
CA THR A 119 -14.06 3.46 12.46
C THR A 119 -13.02 2.42 12.91
N LEU A 120 -11.77 2.53 12.46
CA LEU A 120 -10.72 1.52 12.70
C LEU A 120 -10.00 1.68 14.05
N GLY A 121 -10.16 2.83 14.71
CA GLY A 121 -9.50 3.12 15.98
C GLY A 121 -7.98 3.31 15.85
N PRO A 122 -7.26 3.49 16.98
CA PRO A 122 -5.81 3.72 16.96
C PRO A 122 -5.03 2.50 16.48
N ILE A 123 -3.93 2.75 15.76
CA ILE A 123 -3.03 1.72 15.22
C ILE A 123 -2.44 0.88 16.37
N PRO A 124 -2.63 -0.46 16.41
CA PRO A 124 -2.06 -1.30 17.45
C PRO A 124 -0.53 -1.43 17.34
N GLY A 125 0.18 -1.15 18.44
CA GLY A 125 1.41 -1.83 18.89
C GLY A 125 2.75 -1.59 18.18
N ASP A 126 3.84 -1.62 18.96
CA ASP A 126 5.21 -1.13 18.71
C ASP A 126 6.13 -1.98 17.79
N ALA A 127 5.64 -2.95 17.03
CA ALA A 127 6.50 -3.75 16.13
C ALA A 127 6.99 -2.94 14.92
N SER A 128 8.31 -2.74 14.80
CA SER A 128 8.90 -2.06 13.64
C SER A 128 8.74 -2.93 12.38
N PRO A 129 8.11 -2.44 11.30
CA PRO A 129 8.02 -3.14 10.02
C PRO A 129 9.41 -3.40 9.44
N GLN A 130 10.39 -2.56 9.77
CA GLN A 130 11.70 -2.52 9.12
C GLN A 130 12.52 -3.80 9.29
N SER A 131 12.17 -4.69 10.23
CA SER A 131 12.86 -5.96 10.48
C SER A 131 12.03 -7.22 10.20
N HIS A 132 10.88 -7.10 9.52
CA HIS A 132 10.01 -8.26 9.30
C HIS A 132 10.45 -9.11 8.09
N PRO A 133 10.73 -10.42 8.26
CA PRO A 133 11.23 -11.29 7.18
C PRO A 133 10.35 -11.31 5.92
N VAL A 134 9.03 -11.24 6.10
CA VAL A 134 8.04 -11.20 4.99
C VAL A 134 8.29 -10.05 4.01
N LEU A 135 8.83 -8.90 4.45
CA LEU A 135 9.11 -7.80 3.52
C LEU A 135 10.27 -8.11 2.55
N GLY A 136 11.26 -8.88 3.01
CA GLY A 136 12.34 -9.36 2.16
C GLY A 136 11.83 -10.39 1.15
N GLU A 137 10.95 -11.30 1.58
CA GLU A 137 10.29 -12.27 0.70
C GLU A 137 9.42 -11.58 -0.34
N LEU A 138 8.64 -10.56 0.06
CA LEU A 138 7.80 -9.76 -0.83
C LEU A 138 8.63 -9.08 -1.92
N ARG A 139 9.73 -8.42 -1.55
CA ARG A 139 10.62 -7.76 -2.52
C ARG A 139 11.25 -8.75 -3.49
N ALA A 140 11.76 -9.88 -3.00
CA ALA A 140 12.35 -10.92 -3.84
C ALA A 140 11.33 -11.52 -4.82
N ALA A 141 10.08 -11.72 -4.38
CA ALA A 141 8.99 -12.18 -5.24
C ALA A 141 8.66 -11.15 -6.34
N TRP A 142 8.58 -9.86 -5.97
CA TRP A 142 8.31 -8.77 -6.91
C TRP A 142 9.41 -8.61 -7.96
N GLU A 143 10.67 -8.58 -7.55
CA GLU A 143 11.82 -8.46 -8.47
C GLU A 143 11.90 -9.63 -9.45
N ARG A 144 11.67 -10.85 -8.98
CA ARG A 144 11.63 -12.05 -9.82
C ARG A 144 10.51 -12.02 -10.86
N PHE A 145 9.39 -11.39 -10.56
CA PHE A 145 8.27 -11.29 -11.50
C PHE A 145 8.59 -10.34 -12.66
N TRP A 146 9.31 -9.26 -12.39
CA TRP A 146 9.63 -8.22 -13.37
C TRP A 146 11.03 -8.35 -14.02
N SER A 147 11.81 -9.38 -13.66
CA SER A 147 13.12 -9.73 -14.25
C SER A 147 13.00 -10.61 -15.49
#